data_AF-A0AAE3UJS6-F1
#
_entry.id   AF-A0AAE3UJS6-F1
#
_cell.length_a   1.000
_cell.length_b   1.000
_cell.length_c   1.000
_cell.angle_alpha   90.00
_cell.angle_beta   90.00
_cell.angle_gamma   90.00
#
_symmetry.space_group_name_H-M   'P 1'
#
loop_
_entity.id
_entity.type
_entity.pdbx_description
1 polymer ?
#
loop_
_entity_poly.entity_id
_entity_poly.type
_entity_poly.pdbx_seq_one_letter_code
_entity_poly.pdbx_strand_id
1 'polypeptide(L)' 'MNFFLDRQEAGMQLAEKLSKYQNQDCIVLAVPRGGVVVAYEVAKKLHFPMDVILAKKI' A
#
# COMPACT_ATOMS: atom_id res chain seq x y z
N MET A 1 -17.56 -9.87 10.32
CA MET A 1 -17.15 -9.06 9.16
C MET A 1 -16.08 -8.12 9.67
N ASN A 2 -14.80 -8.39 9.38
CA ASN A 2 -13.70 -7.54 9.87
C ASN A 2 -13.62 -6.32 8.96
N PHE A 3 -14.25 -5.23 9.38
CA PHE A 3 -14.10 -3.94 8.72
C PHE A 3 -12.84 -3.25 9.22
N PHE A 4 -12.17 -2.52 8.34
CA PHE A 4 -11.18 -1.53 8.73
C PHE A 4 -11.90 -0.23 9.08
N LEU A 5 -11.41 0.48 10.10
CA LEU A 5 -11.84 1.81 10.52
C LEU A 5 -11.68 2.83 9.40
N ASP A 6 -10.52 2.81 8.75
CA ASP A 6 -10.19 3.69 7.65
C ASP A 6 -9.12 3.08 6.72
N ARG A 7 -8.67 3.86 5.74
CA ARG A 7 -7.64 3.43 4.77
C ARG A 7 -6.24 3.36 5.38
N GLN A 8 -5.96 4.12 6.44
CA GLN A 8 -4.67 4.07 7.13
C GLN A 8 -4.56 2.75 7.88
N GLU A 9 -5.60 2.37 8.64
CA GLU A 9 -5.65 1.09 9.34
C GLU A 9 -5.52 -0.09 8.35
N ALA A 10 -6.27 -0.04 7.24
CA ALA A 10 -6.15 -1.04 6.18
C ALA A 10 -4.72 -1.15 5.64
N GLY A 11 -4.04 -0.01 5.43
CA GLY A 11 -2.65 0.05 4.98
C GLY A 11 -1.65 -0.50 5.99
N MET A 12 -1.79 -0.15 7.27
CA MET A 12 -0.95 -0.69 8.35
C MET A 12 -1.10 -2.21 8.46
N GLN A 13 -2.33 -2.73 8.44
CA GLN A 13 -2.58 -4.18 8.48
C GLN A 13 -2.09 -4.90 7.22
N LEU A 14 -2.20 -4.26 6.04
CA LEU A 14 -1.66 -4.81 4.80
C LEU A 14 -0.13 -4.88 4.84
N ALA A 15 0.52 -3.82 5.31
CA ALA A 15 1.97 -3.74 5.44
C ALA A 15 2.53 -4.86 6.33
N GLU A 16 1.86 -5.17 7.45
CA GLU A 16 2.25 -6.31 8.31
C GLU A 16 2.24 -7.64 7.57
N LYS A 17 1.22 -7.87 6.75
CA LYS A 17 1.09 -9.11 5.95
C LYS A 17 2.13 -9.18 4.84
N LEU A 18 2.66 -8.03 4.42
CA LEU A 18 3.69 -7.90 3.38
C LEU A 18 5.11 -7.84 3.95
N SER A 19 5.32 -7.94 5.26
CA SER A 19 6.65 -7.87 5.91
C SER A 19 7.67 -8.88 5.36
N LYS A 20 7.22 -10.00 4.78
CA LYS A 20 8.11 -10.97 4.13
C LYS A 20 8.88 -10.41 2.92
N TYR A 21 8.42 -9.31 2.35
CA TYR A 21 9.07 -8.64 1.22
C TYR A 21 10.13 -7.63 1.67
N GLN A 22 10.23 -7.31 2.97
CA GLN A 22 11.27 -6.39 3.47
C GLN A 22 12.66 -6.82 2.98
N ASN A 23 13.49 -5.82 2.65
CA ASN A 23 14.84 -5.99 2.08
C ASN A 23 14.89 -6.57 0.64
N GLN A 24 13.76 -6.64 -0.06
CA GLN A 24 13.74 -6.90 -1.50
C GLN A 24 13.74 -5.59 -2.28
N ASP A 25 14.16 -5.66 -3.55
CA ASP A 25 14.06 -4.54 -4.49
C ASP A 25 12.61 -4.44 -5.00
N CYS A 26 11.82 -3.57 -4.37
CA CYS A 26 10.39 -3.45 -4.58
C CYS A 26 9.96 -1.98 -4.67
N ILE A 27 8.87 -1.72 -5.40
CA ILE A 27 8.19 -0.43 -5.47
C ILE A 27 6.70 -0.61 -5.19
N VAL A 28 6.10 0.35 -4.48
CA VAL A 28 4.66 0.38 -4.25
C VAL A 28 4.00 1.32 -5.27
N LEU A 29 3.13 0.77 -6.11
CA LEU A 29 2.38 1.55 -7.11
C LEU A 29 0.92 1.71 -6.68
N ALA A 30 0.51 2.94 -6.41
CA ALA A 30 -0.84 3.25 -5.95
C ALA A 30 -1.80 3.51 -7.11
N VAL A 31 -2.98 2.90 -7.06
CA VAL A 31 -4.09 3.25 -7.95
C VAL A 31 -4.96 4.34 -7.29
N PRO A 32 -5.12 5.51 -7.92
CA PRO A 32 -5.94 6.61 -7.38
C PRO A 32 -7.42 6.26 -7.18
N ARG A 33 -8.13 6.94 -6.27
CA ARG A 33 -7.64 7.95 -5.30
C ARG A 33 -7.38 7.35 -3.92
N GLY A 34 -8.28 6.48 -3.45
CA GLY A 34 -8.19 5.89 -2.12
C GLY A 34 -7.02 4.95 -1.91
N GLY A 35 -6.55 4.28 -2.97
CA GLY A 35 -5.40 3.38 -2.91
C GLY A 35 -4.10 4.08 -2.49
N VAL A 36 -4.00 5.40 -2.68
CA VAL A 36 -2.83 6.19 -2.29
C VAL A 36 -2.60 6.16 -0.78
N VAL A 37 -3.65 6.29 0.03
CA VAL A 37 -3.51 6.28 1.50
C VAL A 37 -3.05 4.91 2.00
N VAL A 38 -3.59 3.84 1.42
CA VAL A 38 -3.22 2.46 1.77
C VAL A 38 -1.76 2.18 1.36
N ALA A 39 -1.41 2.55 0.12
CA ALA A 39 -0.07 2.36 -0.42
C ALA A 39 1.00 3.14 0.35
N TYR A 40 0.69 4.34 0.83
CA TYR A 40 1.61 5.14 1.65
C TYR A 40 2.01 4.41 2.94
N GLU A 41 1.05 3.85 3.68
CA GLU A 41 1.36 3.09 4.90
C GLU A 41 2.20 1.84 4.61
N VAL A 42 1.95 1.17 3.48
CA VAL A 42 2.76 0.02 3.04
C VAL A 42 4.19 0.44 2.71
N ALA A 43 4.36 1.47 1.88
CA ALA A 43 5.67 1.96 1.47
C ALA A 43 6.49 2.47 2.67
N LYS A 44 5.85 3.24 3.54
CA LYS A 44 6.46 3.78 4.77
C LYS A 44 6.97 2.67 5.68
N LYS A 45 6.18 1.61 5.89
CA LYS A 45 6.53 0.51 6.79
C LYS A 45 7.60 -0.43 6.21
N LEU A 46 7.55 -0.69 4.92
CA LEU A 46 8.48 -1.60 4.25
C LEU A 46 9.72 -0.90 3.69
N HIS A 47 9.81 0.43 3.86
CA HIS A 47 10.88 1.29 3.33
C HIS A 47 11.06 1.17 1.82
N PHE A 48 9.94 1.07 1.09
CA PHE A 48 9.96 1.03 -0.37
C PHE A 48 9.69 2.39 -0.98
N PRO A 49 10.26 2.69 -2.17
CA PRO A 49 9.79 3.78 -3.00
C PRO A 49 8.30 3.59 -3.33
N MET A 50 7.61 4.71 -3.53
CA MET A 50 6.19 4.74 -3.87
C MET A 50 5.94 5.69 -5.03
N ASP A 51 5.06 5.29 -5.94
CA ASP A 51 4.55 6.15 -7.01
C ASP A 51 3.06 5.89 -7.27
N VAL A 52 2.43 6.72 -8.09
CA VAL A 52 1.02 6.66 -8.45
C VAL A 52 0.87 6.31 -9.92
N ILE A 53 0.02 5.33 -10.23
CA ILE A 53 -0.23 4.89 -11.61
C ILE A 53 -1.62 5.28 -12.10
N LEU A 54 -1.73 5.59 -13.40
CA LEU A 54 -3.01 5.85 -14.05
C LEU A 54 -3.54 4.55 -14.66
N ALA A 55 -4.47 3.88 -13.97
CA ALA A 55 -5.15 2.71 -14.52
C ALA A 55 -6.32 3.14 -15.41
N LYS A 56 -6.39 2.62 -16.65
CA LYS A 56 -7.55 2.75 -17.55
C LYS A 56 -8.14 1.37 -17.80
N LYS A 57 -9.47 1.26 -17.76
CA LYS A 57 -10.17 0.05 -18.20
C LYS A 57 -10.11 -0.02 -19.73
N ILE A 58 -9.64 -1.16 -20.26
CA ILE A 58 -9.66 -1.47 -21.70
C ILE A 58 -11.07 -1.84 -22.16
#